data_AF-A0A177T8F1-F1
#
_entry.id   AF-A0A177T8F1-F1
#
_cell.length_a   1.000
_cell.length_b   1.000
_cell.length_c   1.000
_cell.angle_alpha   90.00
_cell.angle_beta   90.00
_cell.angle_gamma   90.00
#
_symmetry.space_group_name_H-M   'P 1'
#
loop_
_entity.id
_entity.type
_entity.pdbx_description
1 polymer ?
#
loop_
_entity_poly.entity_id
_entity_poly.type
_entity_poly.pdbx_seq_one_letter_code
_entity_poly.pdbx_strand_id
1 'polypeptide(L)'
;MASNTPASTSIIIPQRVGGKPAKQRTESTEVDPTLNEVVLVWRLLQLLRHDLNSLKDKTYLNDAVVNFGIHYLISEPLPFFRPPPPNRPKEEDVTILDPSMFSLLLDDKDVSRWIRNIDVFSTTYLIVPVVRQNHWSLIVVVNARLLLQPSPSAYAEPSSSRNVQERSTSVIREPESKRPRIDPNPPRRIRPYKFPPFPPPGHPPNQSLPLLRRTDFFEPLFPKASTSTSLEHPPMPTSSRLSAPLPSDRPVFVRFDSAFTPPSHHTKVLYEFLLSEATTKKKPQLESAGVSWIDSDSRTLRRATARLPRPEEVTARVPQQSGGYDCGLYVLHFVERFFSDPPAFLNLIMVS
;
A
#
# COMPACT_ATOMS: atom_id res chain seq x y z
N MET A 1 -17.02 -11.07 47.52
CA MET A 1 -18.15 -10.19 47.15
C MET A 1 -17.58 -8.86 46.66
N ALA A 2 -17.70 -8.59 45.37
CA ALA A 2 -17.76 -7.26 44.74
C ALA A 2 -17.78 -7.48 43.22
N SER A 3 -18.98 -7.54 42.66
CA SER A 3 -19.26 -7.57 41.23
C SER A 3 -19.16 -6.16 40.67
N ASN A 4 -18.23 -5.92 39.75
CA ASN A 4 -18.18 -4.69 38.96
C ASN A 4 -18.81 -4.92 37.59
N THR A 5 -20.08 -4.52 37.47
CA THR A 5 -20.78 -4.31 36.20
C THR A 5 -20.31 -2.98 35.59
N PRO A 6 -20.03 -2.88 34.28
CA PRO A 6 -19.75 -1.59 33.66
C PRO A 6 -21.07 -0.85 33.35
N ALA A 7 -21.07 0.45 33.67
CA ALA A 7 -22.20 1.35 33.51
C ALA A 7 -22.46 1.70 32.04
N SER A 8 -23.71 1.55 31.60
CA SER A 8 -24.21 2.03 30.32
C SER A 8 -24.20 3.55 30.26
N THR A 9 -23.49 4.13 29.30
CA THR A 9 -23.50 5.57 29.03
C THR A 9 -24.54 5.87 27.95
N SER A 10 -25.66 6.49 28.34
CA SER A 10 -26.71 6.92 27.42
C SER A 10 -26.32 8.27 26.79
N ILE A 11 -26.18 8.32 25.46
CA ILE A 11 -25.96 9.57 24.72
C ILE A 11 -27.31 10.31 24.60
N ILE A 12 -27.41 11.49 25.22
CA ILE A 12 -28.56 12.38 25.11
C ILE A 12 -28.36 13.30 23.89
N ILE A 13 -29.24 13.17 22.88
CA ILE A 13 -29.33 14.13 21.77
C ILE A 13 -30.41 15.16 22.13
N PRO A 14 -30.14 16.49 22.05
CA PRO A 14 -31.16 17.49 22.33
C PRO A 14 -32.13 17.62 21.15
N GLN A 15 -33.42 17.40 21.38
CA GLN A 15 -34.47 17.75 20.42
C GLN A 15 -35.13 19.10 20.77
N ARG A 16 -35.39 19.89 19.72
CA ARG A 16 -36.05 21.19 19.76
C ARG A 16 -37.57 21.00 19.65
N VAL A 17 -38.27 21.47 20.69
CA VAL A 17 -39.65 22.02 20.77
C VAL A 17 -40.81 21.31 20.04
N GLY A 18 -41.78 20.83 20.84
CA GLY A 18 -43.21 20.96 20.55
C GLY A 18 -43.96 19.71 20.09
N GLY A 19 -44.47 18.91 21.04
CA GLY A 19 -45.43 17.83 20.76
C GLY A 19 -45.66 16.92 21.97
N LYS A 20 -46.92 16.54 22.24
CA LYS A 20 -47.35 15.73 23.40
C LYS A 20 -46.56 14.40 23.52
N PRO A 21 -46.31 13.87 24.74
CA PRO A 21 -45.47 12.69 24.92
C PRO A 21 -46.22 11.43 24.47
N ALA A 22 -45.75 10.81 23.39
CA ALA A 22 -46.07 9.43 23.06
C ALA A 22 -45.23 8.50 23.96
N LYS A 23 -45.85 7.45 24.51
CA LYS A 23 -45.17 6.40 25.29
C LYS A 23 -43.96 5.88 24.52
N GLN A 24 -42.75 6.23 24.96
CA GLN A 24 -41.52 5.61 24.48
C GLN A 24 -41.53 4.14 24.93
N ARG A 25 -41.76 3.24 23.98
CA ARG A 25 -41.46 1.83 24.12
C ARG A 25 -39.94 1.72 24.10
N THR A 26 -39.32 1.58 25.26
CA THR A 26 -37.91 1.22 25.39
C THR A 26 -37.73 -0.19 24.86
N GLU A 27 -37.39 -0.33 23.58
CA GLU A 27 -36.78 -1.55 23.07
C GLU A 27 -35.38 -1.63 23.65
N SER A 28 -35.23 -2.40 24.73
CA SER A 28 -33.94 -2.88 25.18
C SER A 28 -33.36 -3.74 24.07
N THR A 29 -32.41 -3.19 23.31
CA THR A 29 -31.63 -3.97 22.34
C THR A 29 -30.77 -4.93 23.16
N GLU A 30 -31.22 -6.18 23.28
CA GLU A 30 -30.41 -7.25 23.84
C GLU A 30 -29.21 -7.41 22.91
N VAL A 31 -28.04 -6.92 23.31
CA VAL A 31 -26.81 -7.07 22.54
C VAL A 31 -26.46 -8.56 22.56
N ASP A 32 -26.52 -9.20 21.40
CA ASP A 32 -26.17 -10.62 21.25
C ASP A 32 -24.80 -10.88 21.89
N PRO A 33 -24.73 -11.69 22.96
CA PRO A 33 -23.51 -11.88 23.74
C PRO A 33 -22.40 -12.58 22.93
N THR A 34 -22.74 -13.18 21.78
CA THR A 34 -21.78 -13.86 20.90
C THR A 34 -21.00 -12.90 20.01
N LEU A 35 -21.36 -11.61 19.94
CA LEU A 35 -20.70 -10.64 19.05
C LEU A 35 -19.22 -10.41 19.36
N ASN A 36 -18.80 -10.63 20.61
CA ASN A 36 -17.39 -10.51 21.03
C ASN A 36 -16.64 -11.84 21.04
N GLU A 37 -17.25 -12.91 20.53
CA GLU A 37 -16.59 -14.20 20.36
C GLU A 37 -15.45 -14.10 19.33
N VAL A 38 -14.28 -14.62 19.67
CA VAL A 38 -13.18 -14.79 18.72
C VAL A 38 -13.51 -15.93 17.76
N VAL A 39 -13.62 -15.61 16.47
CA VAL A 39 -13.98 -16.58 15.41
C VAL A 39 -12.75 -17.15 14.73
N LEU A 40 -11.73 -16.31 14.56
CA LEU A 40 -10.50 -16.69 13.90
C LEU A 40 -9.33 -16.11 14.69
N VAL A 41 -8.38 -16.97 15.02
CA VAL A 41 -7.03 -16.55 15.43
C VAL A 41 -6.10 -16.97 14.30
N TRP A 42 -5.37 -16.01 13.74
CA TRP A 42 -4.38 -16.27 12.71
C TRP A 42 -3.11 -15.51 13.04
N ARG A 43 -2.05 -16.27 13.37
CA ARG A 43 -0.80 -15.73 13.91
C ARG A 43 -1.08 -14.83 15.12
N LEU A 44 -0.80 -13.53 15.03
CA LEU A 44 -1.02 -12.53 16.08
C LEU A 44 -2.35 -11.76 15.93
N LEU A 45 -3.11 -12.02 14.86
CA LEU A 45 -4.37 -11.33 14.58
C LEU A 45 -5.56 -12.17 15.03
N GLN A 46 -6.61 -11.47 15.47
CA GLN A 46 -7.88 -12.06 15.86
C GLN A 46 -9.01 -11.36 15.13
N LEU A 47 -9.98 -12.15 14.64
CA LEU A 47 -11.26 -11.62 14.16
C LEU A 47 -12.38 -12.09 15.08
N LEU A 48 -13.17 -11.13 15.53
CA LEU A 48 -14.33 -11.33 16.37
C LEU A 48 -15.57 -11.52 15.50
N ARG A 49 -16.64 -12.05 16.09
CA ARG A 49 -17.90 -12.34 15.41
C ARG A 49 -18.47 -11.09 14.76
N HIS A 50 -18.40 -9.95 15.46
CA HIS A 50 -18.88 -8.69 14.93
C HIS A 50 -18.02 -8.14 13.78
N ASP A 51 -16.74 -8.48 13.69
CA ASP A 51 -15.89 -8.04 12.58
C ASP A 51 -16.40 -8.60 11.25
N LEU A 52 -16.86 -9.86 11.29
CA LEU A 52 -17.43 -10.52 10.11
C LEU A 52 -18.75 -9.90 9.64
N ASN A 53 -19.43 -9.11 10.49
CA ASN A 53 -20.62 -8.37 10.04
C ASN A 53 -20.27 -7.30 8.99
N SER A 54 -19.03 -6.81 8.97
CA SER A 54 -18.56 -5.85 7.96
C SER A 54 -18.37 -6.45 6.57
N LEU A 55 -18.46 -7.79 6.44
CA LEU A 55 -18.45 -8.49 5.15
C LEU A 55 -19.85 -8.60 4.52
N LYS A 56 -20.90 -8.12 5.18
CA LYS A 56 -22.26 -8.15 4.65
C LYS A 56 -22.38 -7.18 3.47
N ASP A 57 -23.32 -7.46 2.57
CA ASP A 57 -23.62 -6.59 1.44
C ASP A 57 -23.84 -5.13 1.86
N LYS A 58 -23.22 -4.20 1.11
CA LYS A 58 -23.35 -2.75 1.30
C LYS A 58 -22.96 -2.27 2.71
N THR A 59 -21.98 -2.93 3.32
CA THR A 59 -21.35 -2.48 4.56
C THR A 59 -19.90 -2.09 4.31
N TYR A 60 -19.39 -1.12 5.09
CA TYR A 60 -17.98 -0.78 5.04
C TYR A 60 -17.18 -1.84 5.79
N LEU A 61 -16.09 -2.34 5.20
CA LEU A 61 -15.13 -3.16 5.92
C LEU A 61 -14.58 -2.38 7.11
N ASN A 62 -14.43 -3.06 8.25
CA ASN A 62 -13.78 -2.47 9.41
C ASN A 62 -12.27 -2.72 9.42
N ASP A 63 -11.57 -2.05 10.36
CA ASP A 63 -10.12 -2.11 10.50
C ASP A 63 -9.61 -3.55 10.68
N ALA A 64 -10.29 -4.35 11.50
CA ALA A 64 -9.88 -5.73 11.78
C ALA A 64 -9.87 -6.59 10.51
N VAL A 65 -10.92 -6.51 9.69
CA VAL A 65 -11.04 -7.27 8.45
C VAL A 65 -10.02 -6.80 7.39
N VAL A 66 -9.84 -5.50 7.21
CA VAL A 66 -8.85 -4.97 6.25
C VAL A 66 -7.43 -5.34 6.69
N ASN A 67 -7.09 -5.14 7.97
CA ASN A 67 -5.77 -5.44 8.52
C ASN A 67 -5.46 -6.94 8.38
N PHE A 68 -6.39 -7.81 8.78
CA PHE A 68 -6.27 -9.26 8.55
C PHE A 68 -6.07 -9.60 7.07
N GLY A 69 -6.90 -9.03 6.18
CA GLY A 69 -6.84 -9.31 4.76
C GLY A 69 -5.49 -8.97 4.14
N ILE A 70 -4.91 -7.81 4.48
CA ILE A 70 -3.58 -7.40 4.01
C ILE A 70 -2.51 -8.37 4.50
N HIS A 71 -2.46 -8.66 5.79
CA HIS A 71 -1.49 -9.61 6.32
C HIS A 71 -1.63 -11.01 5.71
N TYR A 72 -2.86 -11.50 5.55
CA TYR A 72 -3.13 -12.79 4.93
C TYR A 72 -2.67 -12.83 3.47
N LEU A 73 -2.93 -11.75 2.70
CA LEU A 73 -2.51 -11.63 1.32
C LEU A 73 -0.99 -11.51 1.15
N ILE A 74 -0.26 -10.98 2.14
CA ILE A 74 1.20 -10.85 2.11
C ILE A 74 1.90 -12.14 2.57
N SER A 75 1.26 -12.92 3.43
CA SER A 75 1.86 -14.10 4.07
C SER A 75 2.34 -15.21 3.13
N GLU A 76 3.35 -15.94 3.60
CA GLU A 76 3.79 -17.20 3.00
C GLU A 76 3.45 -18.39 3.92
N PRO A 77 2.90 -19.51 3.36
CA PRO A 77 2.45 -19.70 1.98
C PRO A 77 1.23 -18.83 1.64
N LEU A 78 1.04 -18.52 0.36
CA LEU A 78 -0.07 -17.67 -0.06
C LEU A 78 -1.44 -18.28 0.29
N PRO A 79 -2.46 -17.42 0.46
CA PRO A 79 -3.85 -17.84 0.60
C PRO A 79 -4.24 -18.91 -0.41
N PHE A 80 -4.93 -19.93 0.09
CA PHE A 80 -5.42 -21.07 -0.70
C PHE A 80 -4.33 -21.89 -1.40
N PHE A 81 -3.09 -21.87 -0.88
CA PHE A 81 -1.95 -22.62 -1.42
C PHE A 81 -1.61 -22.27 -2.87
N ARG A 82 -1.88 -21.03 -3.28
CA ARG A 82 -1.51 -20.55 -4.61
C ARG A 82 0.02 -20.49 -4.73
N PRO A 83 0.59 -20.89 -5.88
CA PRO A 83 2.02 -20.71 -6.10
C PRO A 83 2.37 -19.21 -6.12
N PRO A 84 3.47 -18.78 -5.50
CA PRO A 84 3.89 -17.39 -5.52
C PRO A 84 4.22 -16.94 -6.96
N PRO A 85 3.74 -15.77 -7.40
CA PRO A 85 4.17 -15.16 -8.64
C PRO A 85 5.69 -14.97 -8.70
N PRO A 86 6.31 -14.99 -9.89
CA PRO A 86 7.76 -15.10 -10.03
C PRO A 86 8.56 -13.92 -9.46
N ASN A 87 7.97 -12.71 -9.46
CA ASN A 87 8.58 -11.46 -9.00
C ASN A 87 7.95 -10.94 -7.70
N ARG A 88 7.16 -11.78 -7.02
CA ARG A 88 6.58 -11.43 -5.74
C ARG A 88 7.70 -11.25 -4.69
N PRO A 89 7.71 -10.16 -3.93
CA PRO A 89 8.66 -10.00 -2.83
C PRO A 89 8.32 -10.96 -1.70
N LYS A 90 9.34 -11.35 -0.94
CA LYS A 90 9.17 -12.16 0.25
C LYS A 90 8.43 -11.39 1.34
N GLU A 91 7.82 -12.11 2.27
CA GLU A 91 7.18 -11.50 3.44
C GLU A 91 8.14 -10.58 4.23
N GLU A 92 9.43 -10.95 4.34
CA GLU A 92 10.48 -10.16 5.03
C GLU A 92 10.82 -8.82 4.35
N ASP A 93 10.48 -8.65 3.07
CA ASP A 93 10.69 -7.42 2.31
C ASP A 93 9.53 -6.42 2.46
N VAL A 94 8.51 -6.75 3.25
CA VAL A 94 7.28 -5.98 3.41
C VAL A 94 7.02 -5.65 4.88
N THR A 95 6.84 -4.38 5.19
CA THR A 95 6.31 -3.92 6.48
C THR A 95 4.89 -3.40 6.30
N ILE A 96 3.98 -3.77 7.20
CA ILE A 96 2.59 -3.29 7.20
C ILE A 96 2.40 -2.37 8.40
N LEU A 97 1.92 -1.16 8.17
CA LEU A 97 1.47 -0.27 9.25
C LEU A 97 0.02 -0.56 9.58
N ASP A 98 -0.30 -0.48 10.87
CA ASP A 98 -1.66 -0.64 11.34
C ASP A 98 -2.56 0.53 10.87
N PRO A 99 -3.78 0.27 10.38
CA PRO A 99 -4.70 1.33 9.92
C PRO A 99 -5.04 2.38 11.00
N SER A 100 -5.24 1.93 12.24
CA SER A 100 -5.58 2.81 13.35
C SER A 100 -4.38 3.66 13.74
N MET A 101 -3.16 3.14 13.63
CA MET A 101 -1.93 3.92 13.84
C MET A 101 -1.83 5.10 12.87
N PHE A 102 -2.01 4.87 11.56
CA PHE A 102 -1.92 5.97 10.60
C PHE A 102 -3.08 6.97 10.77
N SER A 103 -4.27 6.51 11.16
CA SER A 103 -5.40 7.37 11.46
C SER A 103 -5.10 8.33 12.63
N LEU A 104 -4.49 7.81 13.70
CA LEU A 104 -4.02 8.61 14.83
C LEU A 104 -2.95 9.63 14.40
N LEU A 105 -2.03 9.22 13.54
CA LEU A 105 -1.01 10.11 12.99
C LEU A 105 -1.62 11.26 12.18
N LEU A 106 -2.65 10.99 11.37
CA LEU A 106 -3.39 12.01 10.62
C LEU A 106 -4.11 13.03 11.52
N ASP A 107 -4.47 12.63 12.74
CA ASP A 107 -5.10 13.48 13.77
C ASP A 107 -4.08 14.10 14.74
N ASP A 108 -2.79 14.12 14.36
CA ASP A 108 -1.67 14.68 15.13
C ASP A 108 -1.57 14.08 16.54
N LYS A 109 -1.80 12.77 16.65
CA LYS A 109 -1.68 12.00 17.90
C LYS A 109 -0.36 11.24 17.94
N ASP A 110 0.15 11.05 19.16
CA ASP A 110 1.37 10.28 19.39
C ASP A 110 1.16 8.79 19.07
N VAL A 111 1.96 8.29 18.12
CA VAL A 111 1.99 6.90 17.67
C VAL A 111 3.27 6.17 18.07
N SER A 112 4.13 6.78 18.89
CA SER A 112 5.45 6.26 19.25
C SER A 112 5.38 4.85 19.85
N ARG A 113 4.31 4.55 20.62
CA ARG A 113 4.08 3.22 21.20
C ARG A 113 3.88 2.13 20.15
N TRP A 114 3.21 2.44 19.05
CA TRP A 114 2.94 1.51 17.96
C TRP A 114 4.20 1.21 17.16
N ILE A 115 5.00 2.24 16.89
CA ILE A 115 6.15 2.13 15.99
C ILE A 115 7.48 1.86 16.71
N ARG A 116 7.51 1.83 18.05
CA ARG A 116 8.75 1.71 18.85
C ARG A 116 9.71 0.62 18.37
N ASN A 117 9.16 -0.55 18.02
CA ASN A 117 9.95 -1.73 17.62
C ASN A 117 9.89 -2.00 16.10
N ILE A 118 9.41 -1.04 15.31
CA ILE A 118 9.30 -1.16 13.87
C ILE A 118 10.37 -0.28 13.24
N ASP A 119 11.14 -0.86 12.31
CA ASP A 119 12.10 -0.15 11.48
C ASP A 119 11.55 -0.02 10.06
N VAL A 120 10.89 1.10 9.79
CA VAL A 120 10.25 1.41 8.50
C VAL A 120 11.23 1.58 7.33
N PHE A 121 12.54 1.60 7.59
CA PHE A 121 13.60 1.68 6.56
C PHE A 121 14.24 0.32 6.26
N SER A 122 13.91 -0.73 7.00
CA SER A 122 14.52 -2.04 6.82
C SER A 122 14.02 -2.76 5.57
N THR A 123 12.75 -2.52 5.20
CA THR A 123 12.06 -3.23 4.13
C THR A 123 12.02 -2.45 2.82
N THR A 124 11.77 -3.19 1.74
CA THR A 124 11.63 -2.61 0.40
C THR A 124 10.27 -1.95 0.23
N TYR A 125 9.23 -2.55 0.79
CA TYR A 125 7.86 -2.08 0.68
C TYR A 125 7.26 -1.82 2.06
N LEU A 126 6.68 -0.64 2.23
CA LEU A 126 5.91 -0.28 3.42
C LEU A 126 4.45 -0.03 2.99
N ILE A 127 3.56 -0.89 3.45
CA ILE A 127 2.11 -0.81 3.21
C ILE A 127 1.51 0.08 4.29
N VAL A 128 0.80 1.13 3.86
CA VAL A 128 0.12 2.09 4.73
C VAL A 128 -1.36 2.13 4.36
N PRO A 129 -2.20 1.31 5.00
CA PRO A 129 -3.65 1.41 4.87
C PRO A 129 -4.12 2.74 5.44
N VAL A 130 -5.05 3.39 4.75
CA VAL A 130 -5.57 4.70 5.16
C VAL A 130 -7.08 4.62 5.25
N VAL A 131 -7.63 4.96 6.41
CA VAL A 131 -9.07 5.08 6.61
C VAL A 131 -9.43 6.47 7.12
N ARG A 132 -10.36 7.15 6.44
CA ARG A 132 -10.94 8.44 6.86
C ARG A 132 -12.40 8.49 6.50
N GLN A 133 -13.27 8.80 7.47
CA GLN A 133 -14.72 8.92 7.25
C GLN A 133 -15.31 7.70 6.49
N ASN A 134 -14.93 6.50 6.91
CA ASN A 134 -15.30 5.21 6.30
C ASN A 134 -14.78 4.96 4.87
N HIS A 135 -13.94 5.86 4.33
CA HIS A 135 -13.27 5.65 3.05
C HIS A 135 -11.90 5.01 3.24
N TRP A 136 -11.72 3.84 2.64
CA TRP A 136 -10.45 3.12 2.60
C TRP A 136 -9.66 3.48 1.34
N SER A 137 -8.39 3.80 1.53
CA SER A 137 -7.40 3.94 0.46
C SER A 137 -6.07 3.32 0.90
N LEU A 138 -5.10 3.26 0.00
CA LEU A 138 -3.82 2.62 0.27
C LEU A 138 -2.68 3.50 -0.21
N ILE A 139 -1.62 3.59 0.59
CA ILE A 139 -0.33 4.10 0.15
C ILE A 139 0.67 2.94 0.25
N VAL A 140 1.43 2.68 -0.80
CA VAL A 140 2.60 1.81 -0.77
C VAL A 140 3.84 2.67 -0.94
N VAL A 141 4.68 2.70 0.08
CA VAL A 141 6.01 3.32 0.00
C VAL A 141 7.00 2.28 -0.50
N VAL A 142 7.71 2.60 -1.57
CA VAL A 142 8.76 1.77 -2.16
C VAL A 142 10.10 2.41 -1.83
N ASN A 143 11.04 1.62 -1.32
CA ASN A 143 12.40 2.01 -0.98
C ASN A 143 12.50 3.20 0.00
N ALA A 144 11.75 3.15 1.10
CA ALA A 144 11.83 4.17 2.16
C ALA A 144 13.28 4.44 2.63
N ARG A 145 14.14 3.42 2.64
CA ARG A 145 15.57 3.51 2.98
C ARG A 145 16.35 4.56 2.18
N LEU A 146 15.90 4.90 0.97
CA LEU A 146 16.56 5.91 0.14
C LEU A 146 16.39 7.32 0.74
N LEU A 147 15.43 7.53 1.67
CA LEU A 147 15.36 8.77 2.47
C LEU A 147 16.60 9.02 3.31
N LEU A 148 17.37 7.98 3.64
CA LEU A 148 18.57 8.09 4.46
C LEU A 148 19.80 8.50 3.65
N GLN A 149 19.66 8.65 2.32
CA GLN A 149 20.74 9.02 1.41
C GLN A 149 20.47 10.44 0.87
N PRO A 150 21.31 11.44 1.18
CA PRO A 150 21.07 12.82 0.72
C PRO A 150 21.12 12.92 -0.80
N SER A 151 20.30 13.81 -1.37
CA SER A 151 20.27 14.01 -2.82
C SER A 151 21.56 14.71 -3.29
N PRO A 152 22.23 14.22 -4.35
CA PRO A 152 23.35 14.91 -4.99
C PRO A 152 22.97 16.30 -5.53
N SER A 153 21.67 16.58 -5.74
CA SER A 153 21.19 17.87 -6.22
C SER A 153 21.08 18.95 -5.12
N ALA A 154 21.15 18.58 -3.84
CA ALA A 154 20.98 19.52 -2.73
C ALA A 154 22.23 20.36 -2.42
N TYR A 155 23.33 20.16 -3.17
CA TYR A 155 24.58 20.93 -3.04
C TYR A 155 24.60 22.23 -3.85
N ALA A 156 23.55 22.51 -4.64
CA ALA A 156 23.39 23.82 -5.28
C ALA A 156 22.75 24.80 -4.29
N GLU A 157 23.59 25.44 -3.47
CA GLU A 157 23.21 26.72 -2.83
C GLU A 157 22.66 27.67 -3.91
N PRO A 158 21.56 28.40 -3.67
CA PRO A 158 21.13 29.44 -4.58
C PRO A 158 22.18 30.56 -4.53
N SER A 159 23.10 30.54 -5.49
CA SER A 159 24.04 31.63 -5.70
C SER A 159 23.24 32.88 -6.02
N SER A 160 23.20 33.80 -5.06
CA SER A 160 22.78 35.17 -5.23
C SER A 160 23.69 35.84 -6.26
N SER A 161 23.29 35.78 -7.53
CA SER A 161 23.85 36.62 -8.58
C SER A 161 22.71 37.35 -9.30
N ARG A 162 22.44 38.56 -8.82
CA ARG A 162 21.95 39.62 -9.68
C ARG A 162 23.05 39.92 -10.69
N ASN A 163 22.80 39.70 -11.97
CA ASN A 163 23.22 40.58 -13.07
C ASN A 163 22.43 40.16 -14.32
N VAL A 164 21.48 41.00 -14.75
CA VAL A 164 21.65 41.98 -15.84
C VAL A 164 21.84 41.29 -17.19
N GLN A 165 20.72 41.26 -17.91
CA GLN A 165 20.55 41.30 -19.37
C GLN A 165 21.85 41.36 -20.19
N GLU A 166 22.09 40.37 -21.05
CA GLU A 166 22.57 40.66 -22.39
C GLU A 166 22.11 39.59 -23.39
N ARG A 167 21.53 40.10 -24.46
CA ARG A 167 20.95 39.36 -25.58
C ARG A 167 22.06 39.12 -26.58
N SER A 168 22.32 37.87 -26.96
CA SER A 168 23.09 37.56 -28.16
C SER A 168 22.64 36.23 -28.75
N THR A 169 22.02 36.34 -29.91
CA THR A 169 21.65 35.27 -30.83
C THR A 169 22.88 34.70 -31.50
N SER A 170 23.04 33.37 -31.50
CA SER A 170 23.82 32.69 -32.53
C SER A 170 23.31 31.27 -32.77
N VAL A 171 22.80 31.09 -33.99
CA VAL A 171 22.44 29.84 -34.65
C VAL A 171 23.70 28.99 -34.83
N ILE A 172 23.72 27.74 -34.34
CA ILE A 172 24.70 26.73 -34.76
C ILE A 172 23.99 25.39 -34.98
N ARG A 173 24.33 24.80 -36.14
CA ARG A 173 23.77 23.64 -36.83
C ARG A 173 24.11 22.30 -36.16
N GLU A 174 23.21 21.33 -36.30
CA GLU A 174 23.46 19.91 -36.06
C GLU A 174 24.50 19.32 -37.02
N PRO A 175 25.27 18.30 -36.60
CA PRO A 175 25.82 17.30 -37.49
C PRO A 175 25.19 15.92 -37.26
N GLU A 176 24.81 15.29 -38.37
CA GLU A 176 24.31 13.93 -38.49
C GLU A 176 25.34 12.82 -38.14
N SER A 177 24.78 11.65 -37.83
CA SER A 177 25.25 10.30 -38.19
C SER A 177 26.31 9.59 -37.33
N LYS A 178 25.88 8.50 -36.67
CA LYS A 178 26.22 7.10 -37.04
C LYS A 178 25.36 6.08 -36.26
N ARG A 179 24.59 5.25 -36.98
CA ARG A 179 23.81 4.11 -36.46
C ARG A 179 24.74 2.93 -36.09
N PRO A 180 24.56 2.25 -34.94
CA PRO A 180 25.15 0.93 -34.73
C PRO A 180 24.32 -0.18 -35.40
N ARG A 181 25.02 -1.25 -35.77
CA ARG A 181 24.58 -2.39 -36.58
C ARG A 181 23.53 -3.25 -35.87
N ILE A 182 22.57 -3.75 -36.64
CA ILE A 182 21.51 -4.67 -36.24
C ILE A 182 22.07 -6.10 -36.21
N ASP A 183 22.02 -6.77 -35.07
CA ASP A 183 22.26 -8.21 -34.94
C ASP A 183 21.03 -9.00 -35.49
N PRO A 184 21.20 -10.05 -36.31
CA PRO A 184 20.11 -10.64 -37.08
C PRO A 184 19.29 -11.73 -36.35
N ASN A 185 19.30 -11.79 -35.01
CA ASN A 185 18.54 -12.81 -34.28
C ASN A 185 17.76 -12.24 -33.08
N PRO A 186 16.41 -12.21 -33.11
CA PRO A 186 15.62 -11.64 -32.02
C PRO A 186 15.63 -12.57 -30.80
N PRO A 187 15.77 -12.05 -29.56
CA PRO A 187 15.49 -12.84 -28.37
C PRO A 187 14.00 -13.26 -28.41
N ARG A 188 13.74 -14.54 -28.14
CA ARG A 188 12.41 -15.15 -28.13
C ARG A 188 11.44 -14.27 -27.34
N ARG A 189 10.41 -13.73 -28.02
CA ARG A 189 9.27 -13.04 -27.40
C ARG A 189 8.63 -13.98 -26.37
N ILE A 190 8.85 -13.71 -25.09
CA ILE A 190 8.01 -14.25 -24.01
C ILE A 190 6.63 -13.65 -24.24
N ARG A 191 5.63 -14.47 -24.59
CA ARG A 191 4.25 -14.00 -24.68
C ARG A 191 3.80 -13.69 -23.25
N PRO A 192 3.29 -12.48 -22.94
CA PRO A 192 2.73 -12.20 -21.64
C PRO A 192 1.58 -13.19 -21.37
N TYR A 193 1.52 -13.69 -20.14
CA TYR A 193 0.40 -14.49 -19.67
C TYR A 193 -0.87 -13.64 -19.79
N LYS A 194 -1.75 -13.96 -20.74
CA LYS A 194 -3.04 -13.29 -20.88
C LYS A 194 -3.97 -13.87 -19.83
N PHE A 195 -4.19 -13.13 -18.75
CA PHE A 195 -5.37 -13.35 -17.93
C PHE A 195 -6.62 -13.21 -18.82
N PRO A 196 -7.63 -14.09 -18.66
CA PRO A 196 -8.91 -13.86 -19.31
C PRO A 196 -9.42 -12.46 -18.93
N PRO A 197 -10.04 -11.72 -19.86
CA PRO A 197 -10.58 -10.40 -19.57
C PRO A 197 -11.56 -10.51 -18.38
N PHE A 198 -11.38 -9.61 -17.42
CA PHE A 198 -12.27 -9.48 -16.27
C PHE A 198 -12.98 -8.12 -16.34
N PRO A 199 -14.33 -8.08 -16.31
CA PRO A 199 -15.23 -9.23 -16.17
C PRO A 199 -15.24 -10.13 -17.43
N PRO A 200 -15.69 -11.40 -17.32
CA PRO A 200 -15.83 -12.30 -18.46
C PRO A 200 -16.60 -11.64 -19.61
N PRO A 201 -16.26 -11.90 -20.88
CA PRO A 201 -17.01 -11.37 -22.01
C PRO A 201 -18.49 -11.74 -21.88
N GLY A 202 -19.36 -10.74 -21.80
CA GLY A 202 -20.81 -10.93 -21.63
C GLY A 202 -21.35 -10.68 -20.21
N HIS A 203 -20.53 -10.29 -19.23
CA HIS A 203 -21.05 -9.87 -17.93
C HIS A 203 -21.85 -8.57 -18.05
N PRO A 204 -23.11 -8.53 -17.58
CA PRO A 204 -23.94 -7.33 -17.70
C PRO A 204 -23.38 -6.18 -16.85
N PRO A 205 -23.43 -4.92 -17.33
CA PRO A 205 -23.11 -3.77 -16.50
C PRO A 205 -24.11 -3.69 -15.34
N ASN A 206 -23.62 -3.40 -14.13
CA ASN A 206 -24.39 -3.22 -12.89
C ASN A 206 -24.93 -4.47 -12.19
N GLN A 207 -24.38 -5.66 -12.45
CA GLN A 207 -24.55 -6.82 -11.56
C GLN A 207 -23.32 -6.99 -10.67
N SER A 208 -23.53 -7.36 -9.41
CA SER A 208 -22.44 -7.79 -8.52
C SER A 208 -21.79 -9.04 -9.11
N LEU A 209 -20.46 -9.02 -9.16
CA LEU A 209 -19.68 -10.17 -9.61
C LEU A 209 -20.01 -11.37 -8.72
N PRO A 210 -20.14 -12.59 -9.27
CA PRO A 210 -20.28 -13.76 -8.43
C PRO A 210 -19.11 -13.82 -7.46
N LEU A 211 -19.41 -13.95 -6.16
CA LEU A 211 -18.39 -14.21 -5.14
C LEU A 211 -17.52 -15.35 -5.63
N LEU A 212 -16.23 -15.10 -5.82
CA LEU A 212 -15.28 -16.11 -6.28
C LEU A 212 -15.32 -17.28 -5.30
N ARG A 213 -15.92 -18.39 -5.72
CA ARG A 213 -16.04 -19.58 -4.89
C ARG A 213 -14.70 -20.29 -4.90
N ARG A 214 -14.38 -20.98 -3.80
CA ARG A 214 -13.20 -21.84 -3.72
C ARG A 214 -13.10 -22.77 -4.94
N THR A 215 -14.22 -23.27 -5.46
CA THR A 215 -14.32 -24.15 -6.64
C THR A 215 -13.98 -23.50 -7.98
N ASP A 216 -14.10 -22.17 -8.10
CA ASP A 216 -13.83 -21.46 -9.36
C ASP A 216 -12.32 -21.44 -9.71
N PHE A 217 -11.47 -21.91 -8.78
CA PHE A 217 -10.02 -22.05 -8.94
C PHE A 217 -9.54 -23.51 -9.03
N PHE A 218 -10.45 -24.49 -8.96
CA PHE A 218 -10.13 -25.93 -8.93
C PHE A 218 -10.56 -26.70 -10.19
N GLU A 219 -10.99 -26.04 -11.27
CA GLU A 219 -11.15 -26.77 -12.53
C GLU A 219 -9.76 -27.24 -13.02
N PRO A 220 -9.53 -28.54 -13.26
CA PRO A 220 -8.19 -29.04 -13.57
C PRO A 220 -7.77 -28.52 -14.95
N LEU A 221 -6.70 -27.72 -14.99
CA LEU A 221 -6.05 -27.23 -16.22
C LEU A 221 -5.30 -28.32 -17.01
N PHE A 222 -5.74 -29.58 -16.93
CA PHE A 222 -5.17 -30.67 -17.71
C PHE A 222 -6.29 -31.42 -18.45
N PRO A 223 -6.34 -31.34 -19.79
CA PRO A 223 -7.02 -32.36 -20.56
C PRO A 223 -6.40 -33.72 -20.18
N LYS A 224 -7.23 -34.72 -19.89
CA LYS A 224 -6.77 -36.10 -19.71
C LYS A 224 -6.08 -36.55 -21.00
N ALA A 225 -4.75 -36.52 -21.02
CA ALA A 225 -3.96 -37.14 -22.07
C ALA A 225 -3.54 -38.53 -21.60
N SER A 226 -4.01 -39.52 -22.35
CA SER A 226 -3.64 -40.92 -22.29
C SER A 226 -2.15 -41.15 -22.59
N THR A 227 -1.64 -42.22 -21.98
CA THR A 227 -0.48 -43.04 -22.40
C THR A 227 0.94 -42.48 -22.25
N SER A 228 1.66 -43.18 -21.36
CA SER A 228 3.10 -43.31 -21.11
C SER A 228 4.10 -42.93 -22.20
N THR A 229 5.14 -42.19 -21.82
CA THR A 229 6.54 -42.58 -22.10
C THR A 229 7.50 -41.83 -21.16
N SER A 230 8.39 -42.58 -20.49
CA SER A 230 9.49 -42.06 -19.66
C SER A 230 10.52 -41.32 -20.52
N LEU A 231 10.86 -40.09 -20.14
CA LEU A 231 12.10 -39.42 -20.56
C LEU A 231 12.66 -38.62 -19.38
N GLU A 232 13.97 -38.76 -19.18
CA GLU A 232 14.78 -38.35 -18.04
C GLU A 232 14.73 -36.84 -17.74
N HIS A 233 14.84 -36.48 -16.46
CA HIS A 233 14.94 -35.11 -15.99
C HIS A 233 16.37 -34.55 -16.18
N PRO A 234 16.55 -33.39 -16.86
CA PRO A 234 17.79 -32.64 -16.75
C PRO A 234 17.86 -31.91 -15.40
N PRO A 235 19.07 -31.63 -14.87
CA PRO A 235 19.22 -31.03 -13.56
C PRO A 235 18.70 -29.59 -13.54
N MET A 236 18.03 -29.23 -12.44
CA MET A 236 17.60 -27.87 -12.11
C MET A 236 18.74 -26.86 -12.29
N PRO A 237 18.54 -25.76 -13.04
CA PRO A 237 19.47 -24.65 -12.98
C PRO A 237 19.34 -23.97 -11.62
N THR A 238 20.41 -24.02 -10.84
CA THR A 238 20.69 -23.10 -9.75
C THR A 238 20.73 -21.69 -10.33
N SER A 239 19.65 -20.93 -10.14
CA SER A 239 19.59 -19.52 -10.54
C SER A 239 19.09 -18.70 -9.37
N SER A 240 20.01 -17.95 -8.79
CA SER A 240 19.72 -16.70 -8.09
C SER A 240 18.85 -15.84 -9.01
N ARG A 241 17.52 -15.88 -8.82
CA ARG A 241 16.61 -14.94 -9.47
C ARG A 241 16.97 -13.54 -8.98
N LEU A 242 17.69 -12.80 -9.81
CA LEU A 242 17.79 -11.36 -9.68
C LEU A 242 16.35 -10.82 -9.79
N SER A 243 15.81 -10.29 -8.70
CA SER A 243 14.57 -9.52 -8.74
C SER A 243 14.74 -8.41 -9.78
N ALA A 244 13.75 -8.22 -10.64
CA ALA A 244 13.80 -7.13 -11.62
C ALA A 244 14.05 -5.80 -10.88
N PRO A 245 14.97 -4.94 -11.36
CA PRO A 245 15.28 -3.69 -10.68
C PRO A 245 14.05 -2.79 -10.62
N LEU A 246 13.87 -2.12 -9.48
CA LEU A 246 12.82 -1.12 -9.30
C LEU A 246 13.17 0.15 -10.12
N PRO A 247 12.17 0.86 -10.67
CA PRO A 247 12.40 1.92 -11.67
C PRO A 247 12.90 3.26 -11.11
N SER A 248 13.05 3.41 -9.79
CA SER A 248 13.34 4.71 -9.16
C SER A 248 14.52 4.66 -8.20
N ASP A 249 15.35 5.71 -8.26
CA ASP A 249 16.53 5.95 -7.41
C ASP A 249 16.19 6.74 -6.12
N ARG A 250 14.90 7.00 -5.91
CA ARG A 250 14.34 7.74 -4.79
C ARG A 250 13.17 6.97 -4.17
N PRO A 251 12.74 7.31 -2.96
CA PRO A 251 11.53 6.73 -2.39
C PRO A 251 10.34 7.04 -3.30
N VAL A 252 9.44 6.08 -3.51
CA VAL A 252 8.22 6.27 -4.30
C VAL A 252 7.01 6.05 -3.42
N PHE A 253 6.06 6.99 -3.40
CA PHE A 253 4.79 6.87 -2.70
C PHE A 253 3.70 6.60 -3.74
N VAL A 254 3.24 5.36 -3.81
CA VAL A 254 2.16 4.96 -4.73
C VAL A 254 0.83 5.02 -3.98
N ARG A 255 -0.05 5.94 -4.38
CA ARG A 255 -1.41 6.05 -3.86
C ARG A 255 -2.38 5.22 -4.70
N PHE A 256 -3.24 4.46 -4.03
CA PHE A 256 -4.34 3.71 -4.63
C PHE A 256 -5.66 4.15 -3.98
N ASP A 257 -6.60 4.55 -4.81
CA ASP A 257 -7.92 5.01 -4.37
C ASP A 257 -8.98 4.66 -5.42
N SER A 258 -10.02 3.94 -5.00
CA SER A 258 -11.13 3.54 -5.86
C SER A 258 -12.24 4.59 -5.96
N ALA A 259 -12.24 5.64 -5.13
CA ALA A 259 -13.19 6.76 -5.21
C ALA A 259 -12.58 8.03 -5.82
N PHE A 260 -11.32 7.96 -6.27
CA PHE A 260 -10.51 9.08 -6.75
C PHE A 260 -10.65 10.35 -5.87
N THR A 261 -10.21 10.27 -4.61
CA THR A 261 -10.05 11.49 -3.82
C THR A 261 -8.78 12.23 -4.26
N PRO A 262 -8.86 13.55 -4.50
CA PRO A 262 -7.70 14.35 -4.90
C PRO A 262 -6.56 14.21 -3.88
N PRO A 263 -5.31 14.50 -4.28
CA PRO A 263 -4.14 14.32 -3.43
C PRO A 263 -4.37 14.90 -2.04
N SER A 264 -4.45 14.01 -1.06
CA SER A 264 -4.75 14.36 0.31
C SER A 264 -3.47 14.78 1.03
N HIS A 265 -3.63 15.45 2.17
CA HIS A 265 -2.56 15.75 3.13
C HIS A 265 -1.81 14.47 3.64
N HIS A 266 -2.27 13.27 3.27
CA HIS A 266 -1.74 11.99 3.77
C HIS A 266 -0.28 11.74 3.36
N THR A 267 0.11 12.02 2.12
CA THR A 267 1.52 11.81 1.68
C THR A 267 2.47 12.76 2.39
N LYS A 268 2.03 14.00 2.64
CA LYS A 268 2.78 14.96 3.45
C LYS A 268 2.95 14.48 4.89
N VAL A 269 1.87 14.04 5.55
CA VAL A 269 1.95 13.50 6.93
C VAL A 269 2.85 12.27 6.99
N LEU A 270 2.73 11.35 6.02
CA LEU A 270 3.57 10.16 5.94
C LEU A 270 5.05 10.53 5.74
N TYR A 271 5.34 11.52 4.89
CA TYR A 271 6.70 12.01 4.70
C TYR A 271 7.27 12.65 5.98
N GLU A 272 6.51 13.50 6.66
CA GLU A 272 6.92 14.11 7.93
C GLU A 272 7.17 13.06 9.02
N PHE A 273 6.32 12.03 9.08
CA PHE A 273 6.53 10.88 9.95
C PHE A 273 7.81 10.12 9.62
N LEU A 274 8.07 9.82 8.33
CA LEU A 274 9.31 9.15 7.93
C LEU A 274 10.54 10.02 8.22
N LEU A 275 10.47 11.35 8.07
CA LEU A 275 11.56 12.24 8.49
C LEU A 275 11.80 12.19 10.01
N SER A 276 10.73 12.16 10.81
CA SER A 276 10.82 11.99 12.26
C SER A 276 11.49 10.65 12.62
N GLU A 277 11.05 9.55 12.01
CA GLU A 277 11.64 8.22 12.22
C GLU A 277 13.11 8.16 11.77
N ALA A 278 13.47 8.81 10.65
CA ALA A 278 14.85 8.88 10.19
C ALA A 278 15.74 9.64 11.19
N THR A 279 15.31 10.81 11.64
CA THR A 279 16.10 11.66 12.55
C THR A 279 16.20 11.09 13.96
N THR A 280 15.19 10.33 14.41
CA THR A 280 15.17 9.75 15.77
C THR A 280 15.80 8.36 15.84
N LYS A 281 15.63 7.51 14.83
CA LYS A 281 16.11 6.11 14.86
C LYS A 281 17.33 5.84 13.97
N LYS A 282 17.62 6.72 13.01
CA LYS A 282 18.68 6.53 11.99
C LYS A 282 19.74 7.63 11.98
N LYS A 283 19.89 8.37 13.09
CA LYS A 283 20.90 9.44 13.23
C LYS A 283 22.33 8.98 12.84
N PRO A 284 22.86 7.83 13.30
CA PRO A 284 24.20 7.39 12.90
C PRO A 284 24.33 7.13 11.38
N GLN A 285 23.29 6.58 10.75
CA GLN A 285 23.27 6.37 9.30
C GLN A 285 23.24 7.71 8.55
N LEU A 286 22.45 8.68 9.01
CA LEU A 286 22.39 10.02 8.44
C LEU A 286 23.73 10.77 8.58
N GLU A 287 24.36 10.69 9.76
CA GLU A 287 25.68 11.29 10.00
C GLU A 287 26.75 10.68 9.10
N SER A 288 26.73 9.35 8.93
CA SER A 288 27.63 8.64 7.99
C SER A 288 27.40 9.05 6.54
N ALA A 289 26.17 9.45 6.19
CA ALA A 289 25.82 10.00 4.89
C ALA A 289 26.11 11.52 4.76
N GLY A 290 26.72 12.14 5.77
CA GLY A 290 27.07 13.56 5.77
C GLY A 290 25.91 14.50 6.10
N VAL A 291 24.87 14.00 6.77
CA VAL A 291 23.70 14.74 7.27
C VAL A 291 23.74 14.77 8.79
N SER A 292 24.15 15.89 9.38
CA SER A 292 24.26 16.07 10.83
C SER A 292 23.59 17.36 11.28
N TRP A 293 23.22 17.42 12.57
CA TRP A 293 22.60 18.57 13.21
C TRP A 293 22.97 18.62 14.70
N ILE A 294 22.67 19.75 15.33
CA ILE A 294 22.83 19.96 16.77
C ILE A 294 21.46 19.74 17.40
N ASP A 295 21.34 18.79 18.34
CA ASP A 295 20.05 18.40 18.93
C ASP A 295 19.32 19.55 19.63
N SER A 296 20.07 20.52 20.17
CA SER A 296 19.52 21.72 20.81
C SER A 296 19.12 22.84 19.84
N ASP A 297 19.46 22.78 18.55
CA ASP A 297 19.12 23.80 17.56
C ASP A 297 18.27 23.22 16.41
N SER A 298 16.95 23.39 16.52
CA SER A 298 15.97 22.95 15.54
C SER A 298 16.18 23.53 14.13
N ARG A 299 16.88 24.66 13.99
CA ARG A 299 17.21 25.23 12.67
C ARG A 299 18.26 24.39 11.94
N THR A 300 19.20 23.82 12.68
CA THR A 300 20.20 22.91 12.11
C THR A 300 19.55 21.61 11.65
N LEU A 301 18.61 21.07 12.45
CA LEU A 301 17.80 19.91 12.06
C LEU A 301 17.00 20.19 10.78
N ARG A 302 16.34 21.35 10.69
CA ARG A 302 15.57 21.73 9.48
C ARG A 302 16.46 21.83 8.24
N ARG A 303 17.67 22.37 8.36
CA ARG A 303 18.64 22.42 7.25
C ARG A 303 19.12 21.02 6.86
N ALA A 304 19.37 20.15 7.84
CA ALA A 304 19.79 18.78 7.62
C ALA A 304 18.70 17.98 6.89
N THR A 305 17.45 18.02 7.36
CA THR A 305 16.32 17.29 6.73
C THR A 305 15.96 17.84 5.36
N ALA A 306 16.20 19.13 5.09
CA ALA A 306 16.01 19.71 3.76
C ALA A 306 16.94 19.12 2.67
N ARG A 307 18.02 18.44 3.06
CA ARG A 307 18.95 17.76 2.13
C ARG A 307 18.52 16.32 1.80
N LEU A 308 17.55 15.78 2.54
CA LEU A 308 17.02 14.44 2.30
C LEU A 308 16.10 14.43 1.07
N PRO A 309 16.05 13.33 0.32
CA PRO A 309 15.31 13.27 -0.92
C PRO A 309 13.82 13.41 -0.66
N ARG A 310 13.13 14.02 -1.61
CA ARG A 310 11.68 14.04 -1.65
C ARG A 310 11.18 12.78 -2.33
N PRO A 311 10.12 12.13 -1.81
CA PRO A 311 9.53 10.99 -2.47
C PRO A 311 8.93 11.40 -3.80
N GLU A 312 8.99 10.51 -4.78
CA GLU A 312 8.19 10.60 -5.98
C GLU A 312 6.76 10.16 -5.68
N GLU A 313 5.80 11.07 -5.82
CA GLU A 313 4.40 10.78 -5.54
C GLU A 313 3.66 10.36 -6.81
N VAL A 314 3.12 9.14 -6.81
CA VAL A 314 2.41 8.56 -7.96
C VAL A 314 0.99 8.19 -7.53
N THR A 315 -0.01 8.69 -8.25
CA THR A 315 -1.40 8.22 -8.08
C THR A 315 -1.67 7.13 -9.12
N ALA A 316 -1.84 5.90 -8.66
CA ALA A 316 -2.06 4.75 -9.53
C ALA A 316 -3.42 4.87 -10.25
N ARG A 317 -3.40 4.69 -11.57
CA ARG A 317 -4.63 4.57 -12.37
C ARG A 317 -5.22 3.18 -12.14
N VAL A 318 -6.22 3.10 -11.25
CA VAL A 318 -6.85 1.84 -10.82
C VAL A 318 -8.34 1.80 -11.11
N PRO A 319 -8.95 0.60 -11.14
CA PRO A 319 -10.40 0.47 -11.21
C PRO A 319 -11.10 1.31 -10.14
N GLN A 320 -12.14 2.03 -10.54
CA GLN A 320 -12.93 2.89 -9.67
C GLN A 320 -14.21 2.17 -9.25
N GLN A 321 -14.60 2.31 -7.99
CA GLN A 321 -15.83 1.72 -7.47
C GLN A 321 -17.05 2.49 -7.97
N SER A 322 -18.12 1.77 -8.28
CA SER A 322 -19.43 2.36 -8.62
C SER A 322 -20.32 2.58 -7.40
N GLY A 323 -20.03 1.92 -6.28
CA GLY A 323 -20.70 2.07 -4.99
C GLY A 323 -19.85 2.82 -3.97
N GLY A 324 -20.42 3.16 -2.81
CA GLY A 324 -19.69 3.85 -1.74
C GLY A 324 -18.96 2.93 -0.75
N TYR A 325 -19.33 1.65 -0.68
CA TYR A 325 -18.99 0.76 0.44
C TYR A 325 -17.81 -0.19 0.17
N ASP A 326 -17.43 -0.35 -1.10
CA ASP A 326 -16.48 -1.39 -1.52
C ASP A 326 -15.02 -0.96 -1.38
N CYS A 327 -14.73 0.29 -1.00
CA CYS A 327 -13.37 0.83 -0.91
C CYS A 327 -12.39 -0.08 -0.15
N GLY A 328 -12.82 -0.72 0.94
CA GLY A 328 -11.99 -1.69 1.69
C GLY A 328 -11.64 -2.94 0.86
N LEU A 329 -12.59 -3.46 0.08
CA LEU A 329 -12.35 -4.59 -0.84
C LEU A 329 -11.37 -4.20 -1.95
N TYR A 330 -11.49 -2.96 -2.47
CA TYR A 330 -10.55 -2.44 -3.45
C TYR A 330 -9.14 -2.32 -2.87
N VAL A 331 -8.96 -1.90 -1.61
CA VAL A 331 -7.64 -1.90 -0.95
C VAL A 331 -7.03 -3.30 -0.94
N LEU A 332 -7.79 -4.33 -0.55
CA LEU A 332 -7.31 -5.72 -0.57
C LEU A 332 -6.93 -6.17 -1.99
N HIS A 333 -7.75 -5.80 -2.98
CA HIS A 333 -7.45 -6.06 -4.39
C HIS A 333 -6.16 -5.36 -4.85
N PHE A 334 -5.94 -4.09 -4.47
CA PHE A 334 -4.74 -3.35 -4.83
C PHE A 334 -3.48 -4.00 -4.24
N VAL A 335 -3.53 -4.44 -2.98
CA VAL A 335 -2.42 -5.19 -2.36
C VAL A 335 -2.16 -6.48 -3.13
N GLU A 336 -3.19 -7.29 -3.40
CA GLU A 336 -3.01 -8.55 -4.14
C GLU A 336 -2.38 -8.33 -5.53
N ARG A 337 -2.81 -7.30 -6.25
CA ARG A 337 -2.33 -7.01 -7.60
C ARG A 337 -0.94 -6.39 -7.62
N PHE A 338 -0.67 -5.40 -6.78
CA PHE A 338 0.66 -4.78 -6.71
C PHE A 338 1.73 -5.81 -6.34
N PHE A 339 1.48 -6.65 -5.34
CA PHE A 339 2.42 -7.67 -4.87
C PHE A 339 2.44 -8.96 -5.72
N SER A 340 1.80 -8.97 -6.89
CA SER A 340 1.97 -10.03 -7.87
C SER A 340 3.23 -9.83 -8.72
N ASP A 341 3.56 -8.58 -9.06
CA ASP A 341 4.79 -8.19 -9.77
C ASP A 341 5.02 -6.67 -9.57
N PRO A 342 5.59 -6.24 -8.43
CA PRO A 342 5.77 -4.81 -8.16
C PRO A 342 6.63 -4.08 -9.20
N PRO A 343 7.76 -4.62 -9.69
CA PRO A 343 8.53 -3.96 -10.75
C PRO A 343 7.71 -3.74 -12.02
N ALA A 344 6.95 -4.73 -12.48
CA ALA A 344 6.08 -4.56 -13.64
C ALA A 344 4.97 -3.55 -13.39
N PHE A 345 4.37 -3.55 -12.19
CA PHE A 345 3.32 -2.60 -11.82
C PHE A 345 3.86 -1.16 -11.80
N LEU A 346 5.02 -0.94 -11.19
CA LEU A 346 5.65 0.39 -11.12
C LEU A 346 6.03 0.91 -12.50
N ASN A 347 6.60 0.07 -13.36
CA ASN A 347 6.89 0.43 -14.75
C ASN A 347 5.64 0.88 -15.52
N LEU A 348 4.48 0.28 -15.23
CA LEU A 348 3.23 0.65 -15.88
C LEU A 348 2.73 2.03 -15.44
N ILE A 349 2.89 2.38 -14.16
CA ILE A 349 2.29 3.61 -13.59
C ILE A 349 3.25 4.81 -13.54
N MET A 350 4.57 4.59 -13.66
CA MET A 350 5.58 5.65 -13.58
C MET A 350 6.02 6.17 -14.96
N VAL A 351 5.81 5.41 -16.03
CA VAL A 351 6.30 5.74 -17.40
C VAL A 351 5.22 6.40 -18.26
N SER A 352 4.11 6.86 -17.66
CA SER A 352 2.93 7.36 -18.39
C SER A 352 2.71 8.87 -18.31
#